data_AF-A0A292SWC7-F1
#
_entry.id   AF-A0A292SWC7-F1
#
_cell.length_a   1.000
_cell.length_b   1.000
_cell.length_c   1.000
_cell.angle_alpha   90.00
_cell.angle_beta   90.00
_cell.angle_gamma   90.00
#
_symmetry.space_group_name_H-M   'P 1'
#
loop_
_entity.id
_entity.type
_entity.pdbx_description
1 polymer ?
#
loop_
_entity_poly.entity_id
_entity_poly.type
_entity_poly.pdbx_seq_one_letter_code
_entity_poly.pdbx_strand_id
1 'polypeptide(L)'
;MFRAAISDKDIDNFEHAKQHFSDCYLMTTLETLSHTPNGRKVLKEQIQYDDNNPKLLNCYLYKENGEKEKYTVPTNAVVKGYEKLYRLQPNEIIRSMDVSVAEYENKYKSKPWICRVTDTFKSYSFENNLPSHFMKVFTGIEPRVIAETDFNLDLSGYKNEVMELFKRMDKEKNHSFVIGTGVKMLDGRTWHVYIIEDVDLANNTITVKEKRGNTPRKMNIDTALNTFKFVVGYFNSDLGENIKKESQQ
;
A
#
# COMPACT_ATOMS: atom_id res chain seq x y z
N MET A 1 30.62 -3.77 -6.81
CA MET A 1 29.59 -4.27 -7.74
C MET A 1 28.28 -3.65 -7.30
N PHE A 2 27.76 -2.68 -8.05
CA PHE A 2 26.58 -1.89 -7.67
C PHE A 2 25.36 -2.81 -7.56
N ARG A 3 24.55 -2.62 -6.52
CA ARG A 3 23.25 -3.31 -6.39
C ARG A 3 22.19 -2.38 -6.96
N ALA A 4 21.68 -2.72 -8.14
CA ALA A 4 20.60 -1.98 -8.81
C ALA A 4 19.30 -2.02 -7.99
N ALA A 5 18.96 -3.16 -7.40
CA ALA A 5 17.76 -3.30 -6.57
C ALA A 5 17.97 -2.82 -5.13
N ILE A 6 16.90 -2.31 -4.52
CA ILE A 6 16.89 -2.07 -3.07
C ILE A 6 17.21 -3.37 -2.31
N SER A 7 17.95 -3.24 -1.22
CA SER A 7 18.38 -4.39 -0.43
C SER A 7 17.28 -4.88 0.51
N ASP A 8 17.45 -6.09 1.05
CA ASP A 8 16.55 -6.58 2.10
C ASP A 8 16.53 -5.66 3.33
N LYS A 9 17.68 -5.07 3.69
CA LYS A 9 17.78 -4.07 4.76
C LYS A 9 16.93 -2.83 4.47
N ASP A 10 16.88 -2.39 3.22
CA ASP A 10 16.07 -1.23 2.81
C ASP A 10 14.58 -1.54 2.95
N ILE A 11 14.19 -2.77 2.57
CA ILE A 11 12.82 -3.27 2.68
C ILE A 11 12.41 -3.44 4.16
N ASP A 12 13.30 -3.95 5.01
CA ASP A 12 13.03 -4.14 6.44
C ASP A 12 12.79 -2.79 7.15
N ASN A 13 13.39 -1.70 6.66
CA ASN A 13 13.13 -0.37 7.18
C ASN A 13 11.68 0.13 6.99
N PHE A 14 10.88 -0.50 6.11
CA PHE A 14 9.46 -0.16 5.99
C PHE A 14 8.69 -0.44 7.28
N GLU A 15 9.09 -1.47 8.03
CA GLU A 15 8.44 -1.86 9.28
C GLU A 15 8.46 -0.74 10.32
N HIS A 16 9.58 -0.01 10.38
CA HIS A 16 9.81 1.02 11.39
C HIS A 16 9.53 2.44 10.87
N ALA A 17 9.32 2.60 9.56
CA ALA A 17 9.03 3.91 8.97
C ALA A 17 7.68 4.44 9.46
N LYS A 18 7.65 5.60 10.11
CA LYS A 18 6.40 6.22 10.55
C LYS A 18 5.76 7.04 9.43
N GLN A 19 4.43 7.03 9.39
CA GLN A 19 3.70 7.97 8.56
C GLN A 19 3.67 9.33 9.25
N HIS A 20 4.48 10.26 8.73
CA HIS A 20 4.43 11.66 9.14
C HIS A 20 3.56 12.49 8.18
N PHE A 21 3.76 12.30 6.87
CA PHE A 21 3.07 13.04 5.83
C PHE A 21 2.72 12.23 4.58
N SER A 22 3.36 11.07 4.36
CA SER A 22 3.08 10.18 3.24
C SER A 22 1.66 9.61 3.27
N ASP A 23 1.20 9.16 2.11
CA ASP A 23 -0.12 8.55 1.95
C ASP A 23 -0.25 7.23 2.73
N CYS A 24 -1.34 7.08 3.48
CA CYS A 24 -1.55 5.88 4.28
C CYS A 24 -1.67 4.61 3.43
N TYR A 25 -2.34 4.68 2.27
CA TYR A 25 -2.46 3.54 1.35
C TYR A 25 -1.09 3.11 0.81
N LEU A 26 -0.22 4.06 0.48
CA LEU A 26 1.11 3.78 -0.09
C LEU A 26 2.01 3.14 0.96
N MET A 27 2.13 3.77 2.14
CA MET A 27 3.00 3.26 3.19
C MET A 27 2.58 1.88 3.68
N THR A 28 1.28 1.66 3.87
CA THR A 28 0.77 0.34 4.28
C THR A 28 0.95 -0.70 3.19
N THR A 29 0.83 -0.33 1.91
CA THR A 29 1.09 -1.24 0.78
C THR A 29 2.57 -1.65 0.70
N LEU A 30 3.50 -0.70 0.78
CA LEU A 30 4.93 -1.00 0.72
C LEU A 30 5.36 -1.94 1.85
N GLU A 31 4.86 -1.69 3.06
CA GLU A 31 5.15 -2.56 4.20
C GLU A 31 4.44 -3.91 4.11
N THR A 32 3.16 -3.98 3.79
CA THR A 32 2.48 -5.29 3.74
C THR A 32 3.07 -6.20 2.66
N LEU A 33 3.61 -5.65 1.57
CA LEU A 33 4.39 -6.39 0.57
C LEU A 33 5.75 -6.87 1.11
N SER A 34 6.36 -6.14 2.05
CA SER A 34 7.66 -6.49 2.64
C SER A 34 7.62 -7.78 3.46
N HIS A 35 6.43 -8.15 3.95
CA HIS A 35 6.20 -9.32 4.79
C HIS A 35 6.16 -10.64 4.01
N THR A 36 6.05 -10.62 2.68
CA THR A 36 5.90 -11.85 1.88
C THR A 36 7.07 -12.06 0.91
N PRO A 37 7.53 -13.31 0.68
CA PRO A 37 8.64 -13.56 -0.23
C PRO A 37 8.45 -13.01 -1.66
N ASN A 38 7.26 -13.14 -2.23
CA ASN A 38 6.98 -12.60 -3.56
C ASN A 38 6.71 -11.09 -3.51
N GLY A 39 6.11 -10.54 -2.45
CA GLY A 39 6.00 -9.09 -2.28
C GLY A 39 7.37 -8.40 -2.21
N ARG A 40 8.35 -9.01 -1.53
CA ARG A 40 9.74 -8.52 -1.53
C ARG A 40 10.39 -8.53 -2.92
N LYS A 41 10.08 -9.52 -3.77
CA LYS A 41 10.56 -9.55 -5.15
C LYS A 41 9.96 -8.40 -5.96
N VAL A 42 8.64 -8.21 -5.85
CA VAL A 42 7.95 -7.07 -6.48
C VAL A 42 8.58 -5.76 -6.04
N LEU A 43 8.82 -5.55 -4.74
CA LEU A 43 9.49 -4.34 -4.24
C LEU A 43 10.87 -4.10 -4.90
N LYS A 44 11.68 -5.15 -5.06
CA LYS A 44 13.01 -5.08 -5.71
C LYS A 44 12.95 -4.85 -7.23
N GLU A 45 11.88 -5.30 -7.88
CA GLU A 45 11.63 -5.11 -9.31
C GLU A 45 11.05 -3.73 -9.62
N GLN A 46 10.30 -3.15 -8.68
CA GLN A 46 9.64 -1.86 -8.85
C GLN A 46 10.42 -0.69 -8.27
N ILE A 47 11.42 -0.94 -7.42
CA ILE A 47 12.21 0.10 -6.77
C ILE A 47 13.69 -0.27 -6.84
N GLN A 48 14.46 0.57 -7.52
CA GLN A 48 15.86 0.33 -7.81
C GLN A 48 16.66 1.61 -7.60
N TYR A 49 17.86 1.51 -7.02
CA TYR A 49 18.82 2.60 -7.11
C TYR A 49 19.32 2.70 -8.56
N ASP A 50 19.65 3.90 -9.01
CA ASP A 50 20.29 4.05 -10.31
C ASP A 50 21.70 3.45 -10.30
N ASP A 51 22.03 2.68 -11.33
CA ASP A 51 23.29 1.95 -11.46
C ASP A 51 24.52 2.86 -11.48
N ASN A 52 24.34 4.10 -11.95
CA ASN A 52 25.42 5.06 -12.13
C ASN A 52 25.39 6.16 -11.07
N ASN A 53 24.25 6.37 -10.39
CA ASN A 53 24.11 7.40 -9.38
C ASN A 53 23.20 6.96 -8.22
N PRO A 54 23.76 6.55 -7.06
CA PRO A 54 22.98 6.09 -5.91
C PRO A 54 22.14 7.19 -5.25
N LYS A 55 22.30 8.46 -5.68
CA LYS A 55 21.44 9.57 -5.26
C LYS A 55 20.14 9.65 -6.07
N LEU A 56 19.92 8.72 -7.00
CA LEU A 56 18.69 8.59 -7.78
C LEU A 56 18.05 7.23 -7.50
N LEU A 57 16.74 7.22 -7.40
CA LEU A 57 15.89 6.04 -7.33
C LEU A 57 15.04 5.97 -8.60
N ASN A 58 14.98 4.77 -9.16
CA ASN A 58 14.13 4.39 -10.28
C ASN A 58 12.92 3.65 -9.70
N CYS A 59 11.77 4.31 -9.74
CA CYS A 59 10.48 3.78 -9.34
C CYS A 59 9.70 3.40 -10.60
N TYR A 60 9.17 2.19 -10.63
CA TYR A 60 8.43 1.70 -11.78
C TYR A 60 6.95 1.53 -11.43
N LEU A 61 6.07 1.96 -12.33
CA LEU A 61 4.62 1.90 -12.17
C LEU A 61 4.00 1.41 -13.48
N TYR A 62 2.97 0.55 -13.38
CA TYR A 62 2.22 0.05 -14.51
C TYR A 62 1.13 1.01 -14.93
N LYS A 63 1.06 1.26 -16.24
CA LYS A 63 -0.07 1.91 -16.90
C LYS A 63 -1.26 0.95 -16.98
N GLU A 64 -2.44 1.47 -17.28
CA GLU A 64 -3.67 0.67 -17.46
C GLU A 64 -3.55 -0.39 -18.57
N ASN A 65 -2.71 -0.14 -19.59
CA ASN A 65 -2.45 -1.09 -20.67
C ASN A 65 -1.43 -2.18 -20.30
N GLY A 66 -0.92 -2.21 -19.07
CA GLY A 66 0.07 -3.17 -18.58
C GLY A 66 1.53 -2.81 -18.90
N GLU A 67 1.80 -1.67 -19.55
CA GLU A 67 3.17 -1.21 -19.79
C GLU A 67 3.79 -0.61 -18.52
N LYS A 68 5.03 -1.00 -18.21
CA LYS A 68 5.80 -0.50 -17.07
C LYS A 68 6.52 0.80 -17.44
N GLU A 69 6.25 1.87 -16.71
CA GLU A 69 6.89 3.18 -16.87
C GLU A 69 7.89 3.45 -15.74
N LYS A 70 9.02 4.07 -16.08
CA LYS A 70 10.11 4.40 -15.16
C LYS A 70 10.07 5.88 -14.77
N TYR A 71 10.14 6.13 -13.46
CA TYR A 71 10.27 7.44 -12.85
C TYR A 71 11.62 7.53 -12.12
N THR A 72 12.52 8.40 -12.59
CA THR A 72 13.83 8.60 -11.98
C THR A 72 13.79 9.82 -11.07
N VAL A 73 13.90 9.58 -9.77
CA VAL A 73 13.67 10.57 -8.72
C VAL A 73 14.92 10.74 -7.85
N PRO A 74 15.40 11.97 -7.60
CA PRO A 74 16.46 12.20 -6.61
C PRO A 74 16.05 11.70 -5.22
N THR A 75 16.95 11.07 -4.46
CA THR A 75 16.61 10.53 -3.13
C THR A 75 16.24 11.61 -2.10
N ASN A 76 16.62 12.87 -2.38
CA ASN A 76 16.22 14.05 -1.63
C ASN A 76 15.01 14.79 -2.23
N ALA A 77 14.36 14.22 -3.24
CA ALA A 77 13.21 14.83 -3.88
C ALA A 77 12.05 15.01 -2.90
N VAL A 78 11.26 16.03 -3.20
CA VAL A 78 10.10 16.45 -2.43
C VAL A 78 9.04 16.91 -3.43
N VAL A 79 7.77 16.68 -3.13
CA VAL A 79 6.70 17.26 -3.95
C VAL A 79 6.65 18.77 -3.71
N LYS A 80 6.71 19.55 -4.80
CA LYS A 80 6.70 21.01 -4.76
C LYS A 80 5.47 21.53 -4.01
N GLY A 81 5.67 22.47 -3.09
CA GLY A 81 4.64 23.01 -2.20
C GLY A 81 4.48 22.26 -0.87
N TYR A 82 5.13 21.10 -0.71
CA TYR A 82 5.08 20.29 0.51
C TYR A 82 6.45 19.98 1.10
N GLU A 83 7.48 20.77 0.76
CA GLU A 83 8.88 20.50 1.06
C GLU A 83 9.15 20.34 2.56
N LYS A 84 8.52 21.17 3.40
CA LYS A 84 8.66 21.10 4.85
C LYS A 84 8.10 19.80 5.44
N LEU A 85 7.03 19.29 4.86
CA LEU A 85 6.33 18.10 5.36
C LEU A 85 7.01 16.82 4.88
N TYR A 86 7.51 16.79 3.65
CA TYR A 86 8.30 15.68 3.13
C TYR A 86 9.63 15.47 3.86
N ARG A 87 10.24 16.54 4.40
CA ARG A 87 11.44 16.42 5.27
C ARG A 87 11.18 15.63 6.56
N LEU A 88 9.92 15.44 6.95
CA LEU A 88 9.54 14.64 8.12
C LEU A 88 9.49 13.14 7.83
N GLN A 89 9.43 12.71 6.56
CA GLN A 89 9.54 11.31 6.18
C GLN A 89 11.02 10.99 5.95
N PRO A 90 11.77 10.37 6.89
CA PRO A 90 13.21 10.14 6.72
C PRO A 90 13.53 9.04 5.70
N ASN A 91 12.58 8.13 5.41
CA ASN A 91 12.80 7.04 4.46
C ASN A 91 12.76 7.56 3.00
N GLU A 92 13.90 7.51 2.32
CA GLU A 92 14.05 8.04 0.95
C GLU A 92 13.30 7.25 -0.12
N ILE A 93 13.12 5.94 0.09
CA ILE A 93 12.36 5.10 -0.83
C ILE A 93 10.88 5.49 -0.78
N ILE A 94 10.33 5.69 0.42
CA ILE A 94 8.93 6.13 0.58
C ILE A 94 8.74 7.51 -0.08
N ARG A 95 9.63 8.47 0.16
CA ARG A 95 9.56 9.79 -0.49
C ARG A 95 9.62 9.69 -2.01
N SER A 96 10.49 8.85 -2.54
CA SER A 96 10.66 8.70 -3.99
C SER A 96 9.44 8.04 -4.64
N MET A 97 8.82 7.08 -3.95
CA MET A 97 7.55 6.49 -4.38
C MET A 97 6.41 7.50 -4.34
N ASP A 98 6.28 8.29 -3.27
CA ASP A 98 5.27 9.35 -3.16
C ASP A 98 5.39 10.36 -4.33
N VAL A 99 6.63 10.81 -4.65
CA VAL A 99 6.89 11.71 -5.80
C VAL A 99 6.54 11.05 -7.12
N SER A 100 6.93 9.78 -7.32
CA SER A 100 6.64 9.04 -8.55
C SER A 100 5.14 8.84 -8.78
N VAL A 101 4.39 8.53 -7.72
CA VAL A 101 2.92 8.43 -7.78
C VAL A 101 2.30 9.78 -8.09
N ALA A 102 2.79 10.86 -7.47
CA ALA A 102 2.30 12.21 -7.79
C ALA A 102 2.55 12.58 -9.26
N GLU A 103 3.70 12.24 -9.83
CA GLU A 103 4.00 12.45 -11.25
C GLU A 103 3.11 11.59 -12.15
N TYR A 104 2.94 10.30 -11.83
CA TYR A 104 2.06 9.37 -12.54
C TYR A 104 0.61 9.88 -12.57
N GLU A 105 0.06 10.25 -11.41
CA GLU A 105 -1.32 10.74 -11.29
C GLU A 105 -1.49 12.11 -11.96
N ASN A 106 -0.46 12.95 -11.98
CA ASN A 106 -0.52 14.22 -12.70
C ASN A 106 -0.60 14.02 -14.21
N LYS A 107 0.13 13.04 -14.74
CA LYS A 107 0.20 12.72 -16.17
C LYS A 107 -1.06 12.01 -16.66
N TYR A 108 -1.51 10.98 -15.94
CA TYR A 108 -2.59 10.10 -16.40
C TYR A 108 -3.96 10.43 -15.83
N LYS A 109 -4.01 11.23 -14.75
CA LYS A 109 -5.26 11.50 -14.01
C LYS A 109 -5.98 10.18 -13.70
N SER A 110 -5.25 9.16 -13.26
CA SER A 110 -5.73 7.77 -13.17
C SER A 110 -6.53 7.45 -11.91
N LYS A 111 -6.47 8.28 -10.86
CA LYS A 111 -7.25 8.11 -9.62
C LYS A 111 -8.71 7.72 -9.91
N PRO A 112 -9.34 6.85 -9.12
CA PRO A 112 -10.78 6.58 -9.23
C PRO A 112 -11.62 7.87 -9.15
N TRP A 113 -12.72 7.93 -9.91
CA TRP A 113 -13.53 9.16 -10.04
C TRP A 113 -14.00 9.72 -8.69
N ILE A 114 -14.34 8.83 -7.74
CA ILE A 114 -14.78 9.20 -6.40
C ILE A 114 -13.68 9.94 -5.63
N CYS A 115 -12.42 9.53 -5.81
CA CYS A 115 -11.27 10.22 -5.22
C CYS A 115 -11.09 11.60 -5.84
N ARG A 116 -11.21 11.72 -7.18
CA ARG A 116 -11.10 13.02 -7.88
C ARG A 116 -12.13 14.04 -7.42
N VAL A 117 -13.36 13.61 -7.13
CA VAL A 117 -14.42 14.51 -6.60
C VAL A 117 -14.08 14.99 -5.19
N THR A 118 -13.53 14.11 -4.34
CA THR A 118 -13.13 14.50 -2.97
C THR A 118 -11.90 15.42 -2.93
N ASP A 119 -11.02 15.34 -3.92
CA ASP A 119 -9.81 16.20 -4.01
C ASP A 119 -10.18 17.69 -4.13
N THR A 120 -11.32 18.00 -4.76
CA THR A 120 -11.86 19.37 -4.86
C THR A 120 -12.17 20.03 -3.50
N PHE A 121 -12.29 19.23 -2.44
CA PHE A 121 -12.65 19.69 -1.10
C PHE A 121 -11.48 19.68 -0.11
N LYS A 122 -10.25 19.41 -0.58
CA LYS A 122 -9.08 19.21 0.29
C LYS A 122 -7.97 20.21 0.02
N SER A 123 -7.13 20.40 1.05
CA SER A 123 -5.93 21.23 1.01
C SER A 123 -4.69 20.52 0.43
N TYR A 124 -4.76 19.20 0.18
CA TYR A 124 -3.65 18.37 -0.30
C TYR A 124 -4.02 17.67 -1.62
N SER A 125 -3.22 17.84 -2.67
CA SER A 125 -3.54 17.35 -4.03
C SER A 125 -3.09 15.91 -4.33
N PHE A 126 -2.14 15.38 -3.55
CA PHE A 126 -1.61 14.02 -3.73
C PHE A 126 -2.33 12.98 -2.86
N GLU A 127 -3.05 13.40 -1.82
CA GLU A 127 -3.88 12.51 -1.00
C GLU A 127 -5.03 11.90 -1.82
N ASN A 128 -5.59 10.77 -1.35
CA ASN A 128 -6.70 10.00 -1.94
C ASN A 128 -6.35 9.16 -3.18
N ASN A 129 -5.79 7.99 -2.95
CA ASN A 129 -5.93 6.89 -3.88
C ASN A 129 -6.53 5.68 -3.16
N LEU A 130 -7.31 4.88 -3.89
CA LEU A 130 -7.76 3.61 -3.33
C LEU A 130 -6.55 2.69 -3.17
N PRO A 131 -6.36 2.03 -2.01
CA PRO A 131 -5.39 0.96 -1.86
C PRO A 131 -5.39 -0.02 -3.03
N SER A 132 -6.56 -0.44 -3.54
CA SER A 132 -6.63 -1.35 -4.68
C SER A 132 -5.99 -0.77 -5.94
N HIS A 133 -6.29 0.49 -6.24
CA HIS A 133 -5.75 1.17 -7.42
C HIS A 133 -4.24 1.31 -7.32
N PHE A 134 -3.71 1.77 -6.18
CA PHE A 134 -2.26 1.86 -6.00
C PHE A 134 -1.59 0.49 -6.06
N MET A 135 -2.17 -0.52 -5.39
CA MET A 135 -1.65 -1.88 -5.44
C MET A 135 -1.58 -2.39 -6.88
N LYS A 136 -2.61 -2.15 -7.71
CA LYS A 136 -2.61 -2.54 -9.12
C LYS A 136 -1.57 -1.79 -9.94
N VAL A 137 -1.49 -0.47 -9.79
CA VAL A 137 -0.50 0.37 -10.49
C VAL A 137 0.92 -0.03 -10.11
N PHE A 138 1.16 -0.39 -8.84
CA PHE A 138 2.48 -0.76 -8.37
C PHE A 138 2.89 -2.18 -8.78
N THR A 139 1.99 -3.16 -8.67
CA THR A 139 2.32 -4.57 -8.90
C THR A 139 2.03 -5.06 -10.32
N GLY A 140 1.15 -4.37 -11.06
CA GLY A 140 0.60 -4.82 -12.34
C GLY A 140 -0.39 -5.99 -12.18
N ILE A 141 -0.83 -6.29 -10.95
CA ILE A 141 -1.71 -7.41 -10.62
C ILE A 141 -3.01 -6.86 -10.05
N GLU A 142 -4.14 -7.47 -10.39
CA GLU A 142 -5.42 -7.08 -9.79
C GLU A 142 -5.48 -7.57 -8.32
N PRO A 143 -5.63 -6.67 -7.33
CA PRO A 143 -5.77 -7.09 -5.94
C PRO A 143 -7.16 -7.70 -5.69
N ARG A 144 -7.24 -8.52 -4.65
CA ARG A 144 -8.53 -8.91 -4.09
C ARG A 144 -9.10 -7.71 -3.35
N VAL A 145 -10.39 -7.44 -3.54
CA VAL A 145 -11.08 -6.28 -2.97
C VAL A 145 -12.41 -6.72 -2.37
N ILE A 146 -12.68 -6.31 -1.14
CA ILE A 146 -13.99 -6.41 -0.50
C ILE A 146 -14.46 -5.00 -0.15
N ALA A 147 -15.55 -4.56 -0.77
CA ALA A 147 -16.33 -3.37 -0.41
C ALA A 147 -15.63 -2.00 -0.42
N GLU A 148 -14.45 -1.86 -1.03
CA GLU A 148 -13.68 -0.59 -1.03
C GLU A 148 -14.42 0.57 -1.71
N THR A 149 -15.12 0.30 -2.80
CA THR A 149 -15.91 1.30 -3.57
C THR A 149 -17.41 1.27 -3.27
N ASP A 150 -17.86 0.34 -2.44
CA ASP A 150 -19.28 0.14 -2.15
C ASP A 150 -19.83 1.23 -1.21
N PHE A 151 -21.15 1.34 -1.08
CA PHE A 151 -21.79 2.35 -0.23
C PHE A 151 -21.93 1.94 1.25
N ASN A 152 -21.34 0.82 1.63
CA ASN A 152 -21.40 0.30 3.00
C ASN A 152 -20.67 1.21 4.01
N LEU A 153 -21.15 1.20 5.25
CA LEU A 153 -20.50 1.91 6.36
C LEU A 153 -19.34 1.11 6.95
N ASP A 154 -19.50 -0.21 6.99
CA ASP A 154 -18.56 -1.17 7.55
C ASP A 154 -18.69 -2.55 6.87
N LEU A 155 -17.87 -3.51 7.27
CA LEU A 155 -17.78 -4.86 6.71
C LEU A 155 -18.85 -5.82 7.25
N SER A 156 -19.77 -5.39 8.13
CA SER A 156 -20.80 -6.28 8.71
C SER A 156 -21.69 -6.90 7.63
N GLY A 157 -22.06 -6.14 6.60
CA GLY A 157 -22.81 -6.61 5.43
C GLY A 157 -22.05 -7.61 4.54
N TYR A 158 -20.72 -7.69 4.70
CA TYR A 158 -19.82 -8.58 3.96
C TYR A 158 -19.23 -9.67 4.85
N LYS A 159 -19.83 -9.90 6.04
CA LYS A 159 -19.29 -10.82 7.04
C LYS A 159 -18.91 -12.18 6.47
N ASN A 160 -19.75 -12.78 5.63
CA ASN A 160 -19.46 -14.10 5.07
C ASN A 160 -18.20 -14.11 4.20
N GLU A 161 -18.07 -13.14 3.29
CA GLU A 161 -16.92 -13.00 2.39
C GLU A 161 -15.64 -12.67 3.16
N VAL A 162 -15.71 -11.74 4.11
CA VAL A 162 -14.57 -11.39 4.97
C VAL A 162 -14.14 -12.57 5.83
N MET A 163 -15.09 -13.33 6.39
CA MET A 163 -14.76 -14.52 7.18
C MET A 163 -14.15 -15.64 6.33
N GLU A 164 -14.54 -15.78 5.06
CA GLU A 164 -13.87 -16.69 4.13
C GLU A 164 -12.42 -16.27 3.87
N LEU A 165 -12.19 -14.98 3.63
CA LEU A 165 -10.85 -14.43 3.50
C LEU A 165 -10.01 -14.65 4.77
N PHE A 166 -10.59 -14.39 5.94
CA PHE A 166 -9.94 -14.57 7.24
C PHE A 166 -9.61 -16.03 7.55
N LYS A 167 -10.47 -16.98 7.18
CA LYS A 167 -10.16 -18.42 7.25
C LYS A 167 -8.95 -18.80 6.40
N ARG A 168 -8.77 -18.15 5.25
CA ARG A 168 -7.60 -18.38 4.42
C ARG A 168 -6.35 -17.72 5.01
N MET A 169 -6.46 -16.47 5.50
CA MET A 169 -5.35 -15.77 6.17
C MET A 169 -4.85 -16.50 7.43
N ASP A 170 -5.75 -17.08 8.21
CA ASP A 170 -5.41 -17.86 9.40
C ASP A 170 -4.56 -19.11 9.07
N LYS A 171 -4.71 -19.66 7.85
CA LYS A 171 -3.89 -20.78 7.35
C LYS A 171 -2.65 -20.31 6.59
N GLU A 172 -2.78 -19.25 5.79
CA GLU A 172 -1.75 -18.69 4.93
C GLU A 172 -1.22 -17.38 5.52
N LYS A 173 -0.36 -17.47 6.53
CA LYS A 173 0.19 -16.29 7.24
C LYS A 173 1.03 -15.36 6.35
N ASN A 174 1.55 -15.85 5.22
CA ASN A 174 2.27 -15.04 4.24
C ASN A 174 1.28 -14.36 3.29
N HIS A 175 0.75 -13.23 3.73
CA HIS A 175 -0.20 -12.44 2.95
C HIS A 175 0.11 -10.94 3.06
N SER A 176 -0.30 -10.19 2.03
CA SER A 176 -0.07 -8.75 1.90
C SER A 176 -1.42 -8.04 1.79
N PHE A 177 -2.11 -7.91 2.92
CA PHE A 177 -3.44 -7.28 3.00
C PHE A 177 -3.46 -6.07 3.92
N VAL A 178 -4.28 -5.11 3.51
CA VAL A 178 -4.66 -3.93 4.28
C VAL A 178 -6.16 -3.91 4.52
N ILE A 179 -6.54 -3.23 5.59
CA ILE A 179 -7.92 -3.02 6.00
C ILE A 179 -8.11 -1.54 6.29
N GLY A 180 -9.22 -0.95 5.88
CA GLY A 180 -9.40 0.49 5.98
C GLY A 180 -10.72 0.91 6.59
N THR A 181 -10.72 2.07 7.23
CA THR A 181 -11.93 2.70 7.75
C THR A 181 -12.65 3.49 6.66
N GLY A 182 -13.96 3.63 6.81
CA GLY A 182 -14.78 4.55 6.02
C GLY A 182 -15.00 5.85 6.77
N VAL A 183 -16.27 6.17 7.04
CA VAL A 183 -16.66 7.31 7.89
C VAL A 183 -16.48 7.04 9.38
N LYS A 184 -16.35 5.77 9.80
CA LYS A 184 -16.09 5.39 11.19
C LYS A 184 -14.61 5.59 11.53
N MET A 185 -14.33 5.98 12.77
CA MET A 185 -12.97 6.25 13.25
C MET A 185 -12.51 5.13 14.19
N LEU A 186 -11.24 4.73 14.08
CA LEU A 186 -10.59 3.82 15.05
C LEU A 186 -9.55 4.55 15.93
N ASP A 187 -9.01 5.66 15.44
CA ASP A 187 -7.98 6.48 16.08
C ASP A 187 -8.28 7.99 15.91
N GLY A 188 -9.56 8.34 15.79
CA GLY A 188 -10.02 9.70 15.52
C GLY A 188 -9.91 10.14 14.05
N ARG A 189 -9.63 9.21 13.12
CA ARG A 189 -9.50 9.50 11.69
C ARG A 189 -10.52 8.75 10.87
N THR A 190 -11.17 9.47 9.96
CA THR A 190 -11.94 8.87 8.88
C THR A 190 -11.01 8.51 7.73
N TRP A 191 -11.36 7.47 6.99
CA TRP A 191 -10.65 7.04 5.78
C TRP A 191 -9.14 6.81 5.99
N HIS A 192 -8.83 5.83 6.82
CA HIS A 192 -7.45 5.44 7.15
C HIS A 192 -7.20 3.97 6.89
N VAL A 193 -5.98 3.64 6.46
CA VAL A 193 -5.57 2.30 6.06
C VAL A 193 -4.63 1.71 7.12
N TYR A 194 -4.83 0.44 7.44
CA TYR A 194 -4.08 -0.33 8.41
C TYR A 194 -3.58 -1.63 7.75
N ILE A 195 -2.43 -2.13 8.16
CA ILE A 195 -1.92 -3.43 7.72
C ILE A 195 -2.60 -4.52 8.55
N ILE A 196 -3.04 -5.60 7.92
CA ILE A 196 -3.45 -6.81 8.64
C ILE A 196 -2.17 -7.61 8.96
N GLU A 197 -1.76 -7.62 10.23
CA GLU A 197 -0.56 -8.33 10.68
C GLU A 197 -0.85 -9.81 10.95
N ASP A 198 -2.00 -10.11 11.53
CA ASP A 198 -2.39 -11.48 11.86
C ASP A 198 -3.91 -11.60 12.01
N VAL A 199 -4.43 -12.78 11.67
CA VAL A 199 -5.81 -13.21 11.90
C VAL A 199 -5.73 -14.55 12.62
N ASP A 200 -6.34 -14.63 13.81
CA ASP A 200 -6.36 -15.81 14.66
C ASP A 200 -7.82 -16.17 14.98
N LEU A 201 -8.33 -17.16 14.25
CA LEU A 201 -9.73 -17.57 14.37
C LEU A 201 -9.99 -18.38 15.65
N ALA A 202 -8.99 -19.06 16.20
CA ALA A 202 -9.14 -19.81 17.44
C ALA A 202 -9.43 -18.86 18.62
N ASN A 203 -8.77 -17.69 18.62
CA ASN A 203 -8.98 -16.64 19.62
C ASN A 203 -9.98 -15.56 19.19
N ASN A 204 -10.61 -15.70 18.01
CA ASN A 204 -11.55 -14.74 17.43
C ASN A 204 -10.98 -13.30 17.34
N THR A 205 -9.73 -13.18 16.90
CA THR A 205 -9.00 -11.91 16.91
C THR A 205 -8.33 -11.58 15.59
N ILE A 206 -8.17 -10.28 15.34
CA ILE A 206 -7.37 -9.73 14.26
C ILE A 206 -6.40 -8.69 14.85
N THR A 207 -5.17 -8.67 14.35
CA THR A 207 -4.15 -7.68 14.69
C THR A 207 -3.92 -6.78 13.49
N VAL A 208 -4.06 -5.46 13.69
CA VAL A 208 -3.88 -4.46 12.64
C VAL A 208 -2.83 -3.43 13.06
N LYS A 209 -2.04 -2.91 12.12
CA LYS A 209 -1.00 -1.91 12.39
C LYS A 209 -1.27 -0.60 11.65
N GLU A 210 -1.24 0.49 12.40
CA GLU A 210 -1.36 1.87 11.91
C GLU A 210 0.05 2.47 11.73
N LYS A 211 0.34 3.14 10.61
CA LYS A 211 1.68 3.68 10.35
C LYS A 211 2.05 4.95 11.10
N ARG A 212 1.11 5.79 11.53
CA ARG A 212 1.47 7.03 12.26
C ARG A 212 1.91 6.69 13.68
N GLY A 213 1.12 5.87 14.39
CA GLY A 213 1.51 5.28 15.67
C GLY A 213 2.57 4.18 15.58
N ASN A 214 2.67 3.52 14.42
CA ASN A 214 3.53 2.36 14.14
C ASN A 214 3.47 1.27 15.22
N THR A 215 2.27 1.02 15.73
CA THR A 215 2.00 0.10 16.83
C THR A 215 0.86 -0.84 16.44
N PRO A 216 1.06 -2.18 16.47
CA PRO A 216 -0.01 -3.13 16.27
C PRO A 216 -1.09 -3.03 17.35
N ARG A 217 -2.35 -3.23 16.96
CA ARG A 217 -3.51 -3.31 17.84
C ARG A 217 -4.27 -4.60 17.57
N LYS A 218 -4.45 -5.41 18.62
CA LYS A 218 -5.26 -6.62 18.58
C LYS A 218 -6.69 -6.28 18.98
N MET A 219 -7.67 -6.79 18.24
CA MET A 219 -9.10 -6.63 18.54
C MET A 219 -9.90 -7.87 18.17
N ASN A 220 -11.13 -7.94 18.65
CA ASN A 220 -12.08 -8.98 18.25
C ASN A 220 -12.51 -8.80 16.78
N ILE A 221 -12.72 -9.91 16.07
CA ILE A 221 -13.15 -9.87 14.66
C ILE A 221 -14.49 -9.16 14.47
N ASP A 222 -15.48 -9.36 15.33
CA ASP A 222 -16.76 -8.65 15.25
C ASP A 222 -16.57 -7.13 15.47
N THR A 223 -15.63 -6.72 16.33
CA THR A 223 -15.25 -5.30 16.45
C THR A 223 -14.66 -4.77 15.15
N ALA A 224 -13.77 -5.54 14.51
CA ALA A 224 -13.16 -5.17 13.25
C ALA A 224 -14.22 -5.05 12.13
N LEU A 225 -15.13 -6.02 12.01
CA LEU A 225 -16.21 -6.01 11.02
C LEU A 225 -17.13 -4.78 11.15
N ASN A 226 -17.37 -4.31 12.37
CA ASN A 226 -18.19 -3.12 12.64
C ASN A 226 -17.42 -1.80 12.56
N THR A 227 -16.10 -1.85 12.41
CA THR A 227 -15.21 -0.68 12.40
C THR A 227 -14.71 -0.36 11.00
N PHE A 228 -14.21 -1.38 10.32
CA PHE A 228 -13.59 -1.24 9.01
C PHE A 228 -14.61 -1.35 7.91
N LYS A 229 -14.35 -0.64 6.82
CA LYS A 229 -15.19 -0.54 5.63
C LYS A 229 -14.80 -1.54 4.55
N PHE A 230 -13.52 -1.81 4.40
CA PHE A 230 -13.01 -2.59 3.26
C PHE A 230 -11.76 -3.39 3.62
N VAL A 231 -11.48 -4.43 2.84
CA VAL A 231 -10.23 -5.20 2.86
C VAL A 231 -9.69 -5.31 1.45
N VAL A 232 -8.37 -5.10 1.27
CA VAL A 232 -7.71 -5.17 -0.03
C VAL A 232 -6.34 -5.83 0.09
N GLY A 233 -5.96 -6.66 -0.87
CA GLY A 233 -4.60 -7.18 -0.91
C GLY A 233 -4.39 -8.46 -1.72
N TYR A 234 -3.32 -9.16 -1.37
CA TYR A 234 -2.82 -10.34 -2.06
C TYR A 234 -2.44 -11.45 -1.10
N PHE A 235 -2.67 -12.69 -1.48
CA PHE A 235 -1.88 -13.80 -0.96
C PHE A 235 -0.52 -13.83 -1.65
N ASN A 236 0.49 -14.41 -0.99
CA ASN A 236 1.82 -14.52 -1.59
C ASN A 236 1.82 -15.25 -2.95
N SER A 237 0.89 -16.19 -3.17
CA SER A 237 0.74 -16.88 -4.46
C SER A 237 0.26 -15.96 -5.58
N ASP A 238 -0.65 -15.02 -5.28
CA ASP A 238 -1.20 -14.08 -6.26
C ASP A 238 -0.05 -13.24 -6.90
N LEU A 239 0.99 -12.92 -6.11
CA LEU A 239 2.16 -12.15 -6.55
C LEU A 239 3.22 -12.97 -7.31
N GLY A 240 3.12 -14.30 -7.32
CA GLY A 240 4.12 -15.18 -7.94
C GLY A 240 3.90 -15.43 -9.44
N GLU A 241 2.73 -15.10 -9.98
CA GLU A 241 2.34 -15.46 -11.36
C GLU A 241 2.96 -14.54 -12.43
N ASN A 242 3.20 -13.27 -12.12
CA ASN A 242 3.77 -12.31 -13.08
C ASN A 242 5.29 -12.47 -13.28
N ILE A 243 6.04 -12.88 -12.25
CA ILE A 243 7.49 -13.16 -12.36
C ILE A 243 7.75 -14.25 -13.43
N LYS A 244 6.82 -15.18 -13.61
CA LYS A 244 6.91 -16.23 -14.64
C LYS A 244 6.62 -15.72 -16.05
N LYS A 245 5.87 -14.62 -16.22
CA LYS A 245 5.52 -14.06 -17.53
C LYS A 245 6.63 -13.18 -18.09
N GLU A 246 7.30 -12.39 -17.25
CA GLU A 246 8.43 -11.55 -17.68
C GLU A 246 9.71 -12.35 -17.95
N SER A 247 9.91 -13.48 -17.28
CA SER A 247 11.07 -14.37 -17.52
C SER A 247 10.95 -15.27 -18.77
N GLN A 248 9.87 -15.12 -19.54
CA GLN A 248 9.60 -15.87 -20.77
C GLN A 248 9.55 -14.98 -22.03
N GLN A 249 9.89 -13.69 -21.92
CA GLN A 249 10.12 -12.76 -23.03
C GLN A 249 11.61 -12.43 -23.16
#